data_AF-A0A1S3CUR9-F1
#
_entry.id   AF-A0A1S3CUR9-F1
#
_cell.length_a   1.000
_cell.length_b   1.000
_cell.length_c   1.000
_cell.angle_alpha   90.00
_cell.angle_beta   90.00
_cell.angle_gamma   90.00
#
_symmetry.space_group_name_H-M   'P 1'
#
loop_
_entity.id
_entity.type
_entity.pdbx_description
1 polymer ?
#
loop_
_entity_poly.entity_id
_entity_poly.type
_entity_poly.pdbx_seq_one_letter_code
_entity_poly.pdbx_strand_id
1 'polypeptide(L)'
;MANTSITSIMDLSNPVFRAYLFYMSILIVKVLFSSLLTARQRFRKRVFISPEDTVLARGAKCIKDDPDVERTRRAHANDLENIPFFFTAAFAYMCTSPGPWLAQTLFLVYAVSRIVYTVVYAVVVMPQPTRAIVWSVGYIINIYMAVQAALYFY
;
A
#
# COMPACT_ATOMS: atom_id res chain seq x y z
N MET A 1 22.18 27.57 -0.19
CA MET A 1 21.33 26.46 0.28
C MET A 1 20.65 26.92 1.54
N ALA A 2 19.32 27.09 1.54
CA ALA A 2 18.62 27.48 2.76
C ALA A 2 18.81 26.36 3.79
N ASN A 3 19.27 26.71 5.00
CA ASN A 3 19.34 25.80 6.14
C ASN A 3 17.92 25.40 6.53
N THR A 4 17.38 24.40 5.82
CA THR A 4 16.05 23.88 6.07
C THR A 4 16.22 22.93 7.25
N SER A 5 15.94 23.43 8.45
CA SER A 5 16.02 22.59 9.65
C SER A 5 15.03 21.44 9.51
N ILE A 6 15.37 20.25 10.01
CA ILE A 6 14.47 19.09 10.01
C ILE A 6 13.11 19.45 10.65
N THR A 7 13.15 20.32 11.66
CA THR A 7 11.95 20.85 12.32
C THR A 7 11.02 21.61 11.39
N SER A 8 11.53 22.33 10.39
CA SER A 8 10.71 23.04 9.40
C SER A 8 10.08 22.11 8.35
N ILE A 9 10.75 20.99 8.05
CA ILE A 9 10.22 19.97 7.14
C ILE A 9 9.09 19.19 7.81
N MET A 10 9.26 18.86 9.09
CA MET A 10 8.28 18.13 9.90
C MET A 10 7.24 19.04 10.58
N ASP A 11 7.09 20.27 10.11
CA ASP A 11 6.07 21.20 10.60
C ASP A 11 4.74 20.94 9.87
N LEU A 12 3.62 21.02 10.61
CA LEU A 12 2.28 20.96 10.05
C LEU A 12 1.96 22.17 9.17
N SER A 13 2.71 23.27 9.27
CA SER A 13 2.60 24.35 8.28
C SER A 13 3.04 23.91 6.88
N ASN A 14 3.89 22.89 6.77
CA ASN A 14 4.38 22.36 5.50
C ASN A 14 3.29 21.52 4.79
N PRO A 15 2.83 21.94 3.59
CA PRO A 15 1.79 21.22 2.85
C PRO A 15 2.22 19.83 2.39
N VAL A 16 3.52 19.58 2.19
CA VAL A 16 4.06 18.27 1.80
C VAL A 16 4.01 17.29 2.98
N PHE A 17 4.43 17.74 4.16
CA PHE A 17 4.38 16.91 5.37
C PHE A 17 2.96 16.54 5.78
N ARG A 18 2.03 17.49 5.71
CA ARG A 18 0.59 17.21 5.92
C ARG A 18 0.06 16.16 4.95
N ALA A 19 0.41 16.28 3.67
CA ALA A 19 -0.01 15.32 2.65
C ALA A 19 0.61 13.94 2.90
N TYR A 20 1.90 13.89 3.23
CA TYR A 20 2.59 12.67 3.62
C TYR A 20 1.83 11.95 4.74
N LEU A 21 1.59 12.63 5.88
CA LEU A 21 0.86 12.04 7.01
C LEU A 21 -0.53 11.54 6.60
N PHE A 22 -1.29 12.35 5.87
CA PHE A 22 -2.64 12.01 5.44
C PHE A 22 -2.68 10.75 4.57
N TYR A 23 -1.87 10.68 3.52
CA TYR A 23 -1.86 9.54 2.61
C TYR A 23 -1.28 8.28 3.25
N MET A 24 -0.27 8.41 4.12
CA MET A 24 0.26 7.26 4.88
C MET A 24 -0.80 6.69 5.82
N SER A 25 -1.56 7.52 6.53
CA SER A 25 -2.66 7.06 7.38
C SER A 25 -3.73 6.31 6.57
N ILE A 26 -4.10 6.83 5.39
CA ILE A 26 -5.06 6.14 4.50
C ILE A 26 -4.54 4.77 4.08
N LEU A 27 -3.27 4.69 3.67
CA LEU A 27 -2.65 3.44 3.24
C LEU A 27 -2.58 2.42 4.38
N ILE A 28 -2.26 2.83 5.61
CA ILE A 28 -2.28 1.95 6.79
C ILE A 28 -3.68 1.38 7.00
N VAL A 29 -4.70 2.25 7.03
CA VAL A 29 -6.10 1.82 7.20
C VAL A 29 -6.48 0.81 6.13
N LYS A 30 -6.05 1.02 4.90
CA LYS A 30 -6.30 0.11 3.77
C LYS A 30 -5.59 -1.24 3.92
N VAL A 31 -4.36 -1.29 4.42
CA VAL A 31 -3.65 -2.56 4.71
C VAL A 31 -4.41 -3.34 5.78
N LEU A 32 -4.79 -2.67 6.87
CA LEU A 32 -5.57 -3.28 7.95
C LEU A 32 -6.90 -3.83 7.41
N PHE A 33 -7.61 -3.07 6.58
CA PHE A 33 -8.84 -3.54 5.95
C PHE A 33 -8.64 -4.76 5.02
N SER A 34 -7.49 -4.83 4.33
CA SER A 34 -7.17 -5.96 3.44
C SER A 34 -6.98 -7.29 4.21
N SER A 35 -6.47 -7.22 5.44
CA SER A 35 -6.44 -8.37 6.35
C SER A 35 -7.84 -8.87 6.71
N LEU A 36 -8.77 -7.94 7.01
CA LEU A 36 -10.16 -8.25 7.32
C LEU A 36 -10.91 -8.85 6.14
N LEU A 37 -10.62 -8.40 4.91
CA LEU A 37 -11.16 -8.99 3.69
C LEU A 37 -10.76 -10.46 3.54
N THR A 38 -9.50 -10.80 3.83
CA THR A 38 -9.03 -12.18 3.81
C THR A 38 -9.71 -13.02 4.88
N ALA A 39 -9.84 -12.50 6.10
CA ALA A 39 -10.57 -13.17 7.18
C ALA A 39 -12.04 -13.41 6.78
N ARG A 40 -12.73 -12.39 6.25
CA ARG A 40 -14.12 -12.51 5.77
C ARG A 40 -14.26 -13.61 4.71
N GLN A 41 -13.33 -13.70 3.77
CA GLN A 41 -13.36 -14.73 2.73
C GLN A 41 -13.18 -16.14 3.31
N ARG A 42 -12.30 -16.30 4.31
CA ARG A 42 -12.13 -17.56 5.05
C ARG A 42 -13.39 -17.98 5.77
N PHE A 43 -14.01 -17.08 6.53
CA PHE A 43 -15.27 -17.36 7.23
C PHE A 43 -16.42 -17.66 6.27
N ARG A 44 -16.52 -16.92 5.16
CA ARG A 44 -17.56 -17.14 4.14
C ARG A 44 -17.46 -18.54 3.51
N LYS A 45 -16.24 -18.99 3.20
CA LYS A 45 -15.99 -20.31 2.61
C LYS A 45 -15.82 -21.44 3.63
N ARG A 46 -15.72 -21.11 4.92
CA ARG A 46 -15.36 -22.03 6.02
C ARG A 46 -14.06 -22.78 5.74
N VAL A 47 -13.10 -22.07 5.14
CA VAL A 47 -11.78 -22.60 4.79
C VAL A 47 -10.74 -21.96 5.68
N PHE A 48 -10.12 -22.78 6.53
CA PHE A 48 -9.12 -22.33 7.50
C PHE A 48 -7.76 -22.97 7.21
N ILE A 49 -6.68 -22.28 7.61
CA ILE A 49 -5.30 -22.79 7.46
C ILE A 49 -5.02 -23.85 8.52
N SER A 50 -5.53 -23.62 9.73
CA SER A 50 -5.16 -24.41 10.89
C SER A 50 -6.33 -25.31 11.31
N PRO A 51 -6.03 -26.56 11.73
CA PRO A 51 -7.07 -27.53 12.11
C PRO A 51 -7.87 -27.10 13.34
N GLU A 52 -7.30 -26.36 14.28
CA GLU A 52 -7.97 -25.85 15.48
C GLU A 52 -9.16 -24.93 15.13
N ASP A 53 -9.02 -24.11 14.08
CA ASP A 53 -10.07 -23.19 13.62
C ASP A 53 -11.25 -23.92 12.99
N THR A 54 -11.06 -25.17 12.56
CA THR A 54 -12.12 -25.99 11.96
C THR A 54 -13.10 -26.54 13.00
N VAL A 55 -12.68 -26.62 14.27
CA VAL A 55 -13.50 -27.12 15.38
C VAL A 55 -14.64 -26.14 15.71
N LEU A 56 -14.39 -24.84 15.54
CA LEU A 56 -15.35 -23.77 15.81
C LEU A 56 -16.47 -23.67 14.78
N ALA A 57 -16.32 -24.25 13.59
CA ALA A 57 -17.27 -24.11 12.50
C ALA A 57 -17.69 -25.46 11.91
N ARG A 58 -18.97 -25.85 12.11
CA ARG A 58 -19.53 -27.08 11.52
C ARG A 58 -19.36 -27.09 9.99
N GLY A 59 -18.72 -28.14 9.47
CA GLY A 59 -18.44 -28.30 8.04
C GLY A 59 -17.25 -27.49 7.51
N ALA A 60 -16.42 -26.93 8.40
CA ALA A 60 -15.18 -26.28 8.01
C ALA A 60 -14.16 -27.29 7.46
N LYS A 61 -13.38 -26.83 6.50
CA LYS A 61 -12.32 -27.63 5.87
C LYS A 61 -10.97 -26.97 6.12
N CYS A 62 -9.99 -27.80 6.49
CA CYS A 62 -8.60 -27.38 6.54
C CYS A 62 -8.03 -27.46 5.11
N ILE A 63 -8.17 -26.37 4.37
CA ILE A 63 -7.67 -26.25 3.00
C ILE A 63 -6.84 -24.98 2.93
N LYS A 64 -5.55 -25.12 2.64
CA LYS A 64 -4.64 -23.98 2.56
C LYS A 64 -4.81 -23.20 1.25
N ASP A 65 -5.13 -23.88 0.16
CA ASP A 65 -5.00 -23.36 -1.20
C ASP A 65 -6.33 -22.98 -1.86
N ASP A 66 -7.31 -22.47 -1.10
CA ASP A 66 -8.54 -21.96 -1.74
C ASP A 66 -8.20 -20.78 -2.67
N PRO A 67 -8.53 -20.85 -3.98
CA PRO A 67 -8.13 -19.83 -4.94
C PRO A 67 -8.61 -18.41 -4.62
N ASP A 68 -9.76 -18.25 -3.97
CA ASP A 68 -10.29 -16.92 -3.66
C ASP A 68 -9.67 -16.33 -2.39
N VAL A 69 -9.40 -17.17 -1.40
CA VAL A 69 -8.67 -16.76 -0.19
C VAL A 69 -7.21 -16.42 -0.51
N GLU A 70 -6.58 -17.22 -1.37
CA GLU A 70 -5.21 -16.93 -1.81
C GLU A 70 -5.13 -15.65 -2.65
N ARG A 71 -6.19 -15.30 -3.39
CA ARG A 71 -6.25 -14.01 -4.10
C ARG A 71 -6.22 -12.84 -3.13
N THR A 72 -7.07 -12.82 -2.10
CA THR A 72 -7.06 -11.72 -1.12
C THR A 72 -5.75 -11.69 -0.34
N ARG A 73 -5.17 -12.87 -0.02
CA ARG A 73 -3.86 -12.96 0.64
C ARG A 73 -2.74 -12.39 -0.21
N ARG A 74 -2.69 -12.68 -1.51
CA ARG A 74 -1.69 -12.13 -2.43
C ARG A 74 -1.82 -10.63 -2.62
N ALA A 75 -3.05 -10.11 -2.66
CA ALA A 75 -3.27 -8.65 -2.67
C ALA A 75 -2.70 -8.00 -1.41
N HIS A 76 -2.97 -8.58 -0.23
CA HIS A 76 -2.45 -8.10 1.04
C HIS A 76 -0.92 -8.22 1.14
N ALA A 77 -0.33 -9.32 0.69
CA ALA A 77 1.12 -9.49 0.64
C ALA A 77 1.79 -8.43 -0.25
N ASN A 78 1.21 -8.16 -1.43
CA ASN A 78 1.73 -7.12 -2.31
C ASN A 78 1.65 -5.72 -1.66
N ASP A 79 0.62 -5.44 -0.86
CA ASP A 79 0.55 -4.20 -0.08
C ASP A 79 1.67 -4.11 0.96
N LEU A 80 1.94 -5.19 1.69
CA LEU A 80 3.05 -5.26 2.66
C LEU A 80 4.42 -5.15 2.00
N GLU A 81 4.57 -5.61 0.77
CA GLU A 81 5.81 -5.48 0.01
C GLU A 81 6.01 -4.07 -0.53
N ASN A 82 4.97 -3.32 -0.92
CA ASN A 82 5.14 -2.05 -1.64
C ASN A 82 4.98 -0.80 -0.74
N ILE A 83 4.03 -0.82 0.19
CA ILE A 83 3.68 0.36 1.00
C ILE A 83 4.84 0.79 1.93
N PRO A 84 5.58 -0.11 2.60
CA PRO A 84 6.73 0.28 3.41
C PRO A 84 7.83 0.99 2.61
N PHE A 85 8.11 0.53 1.38
CA PHE A 85 9.09 1.21 0.52
C PHE A 85 8.60 2.58 0.08
N PHE A 86 7.30 2.75 -0.14
CA PHE A 86 6.74 4.07 -0.41
C PHE A 86 6.87 5.00 0.79
N PHE A 87 6.69 4.51 2.02
CA PHE A 87 6.84 5.34 3.22
C PHE A 87 8.26 5.87 3.33
N THR A 88 9.26 5.01 3.15
CA THR A 88 10.67 5.38 3.23
C THR A 88 11.09 6.28 2.06
N ALA A 89 10.68 5.96 0.82
CA ALA A 89 11.00 6.77 -0.34
C ALA A 89 10.33 8.16 -0.30
N ALA A 90 9.05 8.23 0.10
CA ALA A 90 8.33 9.49 0.26
C ALA A 90 8.92 10.36 1.37
N PHE A 91 9.37 9.75 2.48
CA PHE A 91 10.07 10.47 3.54
C PHE A 91 11.39 11.04 3.04
N ALA A 92 12.21 10.23 2.36
CA ALA A 92 13.48 10.70 1.78
C ALA A 92 13.26 11.82 0.75
N TYR A 93 12.24 11.68 -0.10
CA TYR A 93 11.88 12.70 -1.09
C TYR A 93 11.33 13.98 -0.46
N MET A 94 10.58 13.90 0.64
CA MET A 94 10.15 15.09 1.38
C MET A 94 11.34 15.90 1.93
N CYS A 95 12.42 15.22 2.33
CA CYS A 95 13.64 15.86 2.81
C CYS A 95 14.43 16.61 1.73
N THR A 96 14.09 16.47 0.44
CA THR A 96 14.72 17.24 -0.65
C THR A 96 14.01 18.58 -0.92
N SER A 97 13.04 18.97 -0.08
CA SER A 97 12.20 20.16 -0.26
C SER A 97 11.55 20.26 -1.65
N PRO A 98 10.81 19.23 -2.09
CA PRO A 98 10.22 19.20 -3.42
C PRO A 98 9.08 20.22 -3.55
N GLY A 99 8.77 20.59 -4.80
CA GLY A 99 7.60 21.42 -5.11
C GLY A 99 6.31 20.81 -4.53
N PRO A 100 5.51 21.56 -3.74
CA PRO A 100 4.35 21.01 -3.04
C PRO A 100 3.35 20.29 -3.94
N TRP A 101 3.05 20.90 -5.09
CA TRP A 101 2.12 20.34 -6.06
C TRP A 101 2.55 18.96 -6.57
N LEU A 102 3.84 18.79 -6.90
CA LEU A 102 4.36 17.54 -7.44
C LEU A 102 4.35 16.45 -6.36
N ALA A 103 4.84 16.74 -5.16
CA ALA A 103 4.86 15.78 -4.06
C ALA A 103 3.45 15.30 -3.68
N GLN A 104 2.49 16.23 -3.55
CA GLN A 104 1.10 15.91 -3.23
C GLN A 104 0.45 15.05 -4.32
N THR A 105 0.73 15.35 -5.59
CA THR A 105 0.21 14.56 -6.71
C THR A 105 0.78 13.15 -6.72
N LEU A 106 2.09 12.99 -6.49
CA LEU A 106 2.73 11.67 -6.41
C LEU A 106 2.13 10.82 -5.28
N PHE A 107 1.91 11.42 -4.11
CA PHE A 107 1.31 10.71 -2.98
C PHE A 107 -0.14 10.30 -3.23
N LEU A 108 -0.93 11.20 -3.84
CA LEU A 108 -2.31 10.91 -4.25
C LEU A 108 -2.36 9.76 -5.27
N VAL A 109 -1.58 9.86 -6.35
CA VAL A 109 -1.57 8.86 -7.42
C VAL A 109 -1.10 7.51 -6.89
N TYR A 110 -0.10 7.50 -6.02
CA TYR A 110 0.31 6.27 -5.35
C TYR A 110 -0.83 5.69 -4.50
N ALA A 111 -1.45 6.49 -3.62
CA ALA A 111 -2.54 6.01 -2.77
C ALA A 111 -3.71 5.45 -3.57
N VAL A 112 -4.16 6.17 -4.61
CA VAL A 112 -5.24 5.75 -5.51
C VAL A 112 -4.86 4.49 -6.26
N SER A 113 -3.65 4.41 -6.83
CA SER A 113 -3.19 3.20 -7.55
C SER A 113 -3.20 1.96 -6.65
N ARG A 114 -2.79 2.09 -5.38
CA ARG A 114 -2.84 0.98 -4.42
C ARG A 114 -4.26 0.56 -4.08
N ILE A 115 -5.19 1.51 -3.94
CA ILE A 115 -6.61 1.19 -3.70
C ILE A 115 -7.19 0.46 -4.91
N VAL A 116 -6.97 0.99 -6.12
CA VAL A 116 -7.42 0.37 -7.38
C VAL A 116 -6.83 -1.02 -7.55
N TYR A 117 -5.53 -1.21 -7.23
CA TYR A 117 -4.88 -2.51 -7.30
C TYR A 117 -5.62 -3.55 -6.45
N THR A 118 -5.95 -3.22 -5.20
CA THR A 118 -6.68 -4.14 -4.31
C THR A 118 -8.10 -4.43 -4.82
N VAL A 119 -8.80 -3.43 -5.36
CA VAL A 119 -10.14 -3.63 -5.94
C VAL A 119 -10.06 -4.57 -7.15
N VAL A 120 -9.15 -4.32 -8.09
CA VAL A 120 -8.98 -5.10 -9.33
C VAL A 120 -8.39 -6.50 -9.06
N TYR A 121 -7.68 -6.69 -7.95
CA TYR A 121 -7.11 -7.99 -7.58
C TYR A 121 -8.10 -8.85 -6.77
N ALA A 122 -8.76 -8.26 -5.78
CA ALA A 122 -9.50 -8.99 -4.75
C ALA A 122 -11.03 -8.91 -4.89
N VAL A 123 -11.57 -7.84 -5.49
CA VAL A 123 -13.02 -7.59 -5.56
C VAL A 123 -13.56 -7.86 -6.95
N VAL A 124 -13.01 -7.19 -7.96
CA VAL A 124 -13.38 -7.33 -9.37
C VAL A 124 -12.24 -8.03 -10.06
N VAL A 125 -12.32 -9.36 -10.15
CA VAL A 125 -11.26 -10.19 -10.76
C VAL A 125 -11.13 -9.86 -12.24
N MET A 126 -10.28 -8.89 -12.55
CA MET A 126 -9.98 -8.56 -13.94
C MET A 126 -8.82 -9.40 -14.48
N PRO A 127 -8.88 -9.77 -15.77
CA PRO A 127 -7.78 -10.47 -16.41
C PRO A 127 -6.51 -9.61 -16.42
N GLN A 128 -5.37 -10.25 -16.60
CA GLN A 128 -4.15 -9.55 -17.01
C GLN A 128 -4.45 -8.85 -18.35
N PRO A 129 -3.98 -7.61 -18.62
CA PRO A 129 -2.81 -6.92 -18.06
C PRO A 129 -3.10 -5.83 -17.02
N THR A 130 -4.36 -5.56 -16.68
CA THR A 130 -4.72 -4.37 -15.89
C THR A 130 -4.02 -4.29 -14.53
N ARG A 131 -3.82 -5.44 -13.88
CA ARG A 131 -3.12 -5.52 -12.60
C ARG A 131 -1.65 -5.09 -12.70
N ALA A 132 -0.97 -5.49 -13.77
CA ALA A 132 0.43 -5.13 -14.00
C ALA A 132 0.56 -3.63 -14.23
N ILE A 133 -0.32 -3.06 -15.06
CA ILE A 133 -0.33 -1.62 -15.35
C ILE A 133 -0.51 -0.80 -14.06
N VAL A 134 -1.50 -1.14 -13.24
CA VAL A 134 -1.74 -0.42 -11.97
C VAL A 134 -0.58 -0.58 -11.00
N TRP A 135 0.04 -1.76 -10.94
CA TRP A 135 1.23 -1.99 -10.11
C TRP A 135 2.43 -1.17 -10.60
N SER A 136 2.66 -1.09 -11.91
CA SER A 136 3.77 -0.34 -12.51
C SER A 136 3.73 1.15 -12.18
N VAL A 137 2.53 1.75 -12.08
CA VAL A 137 2.40 3.17 -11.69
C VAL A 137 3.03 3.42 -10.32
N GLY A 138 2.68 2.62 -9.30
CA GLY A 138 3.24 2.76 -7.96
C GLY A 138 4.75 2.48 -7.93
N TYR A 139 5.21 1.51 -8.74
CA TYR A 139 6.61 1.15 -8.85
C TYR A 139 7.47 2.29 -9.44
N ILE A 140 6.99 2.92 -10.51
CA ILE A 140 7.66 4.07 -11.14
C ILE A 140 7.76 5.26 -10.18
N ILE A 141 6.68 5.55 -9.43
CA ILE A 141 6.67 6.62 -8.43
C ILE A 141 7.73 6.38 -7.35
N ASN A 142 7.85 5.15 -6.85
CA ASN A 142 8.87 4.79 -5.86
C ASN A 142 10.29 4.97 -6.42
N ILE A 143 10.56 4.51 -7.64
CA ILE A 143 11.86 4.70 -8.30
C ILE A 143 12.17 6.19 -8.44
N TYR A 144 11.22 6.97 -8.95
CA TYR A 144 11.40 8.41 -9.13
C TYR A 144 11.80 9.10 -7.82
N MET A 145 11.02 8.90 -6.75
CA MET A 145 11.29 9.51 -5.44
C MET A 145 12.64 9.06 -4.86
N ALA A 146 12.96 7.76 -4.95
CA ALA A 146 14.20 7.21 -4.44
C ALA A 146 15.43 7.74 -5.19
N VAL A 147 15.36 7.82 -6.52
CA VAL A 147 16.45 8.36 -7.36
C VAL A 147 16.64 9.85 -7.10
N GLN A 148 15.55 10.63 -7.01
CA GLN A 148 15.64 12.05 -6.67
C GLN A 148 16.26 12.29 -5.30
N ALA A 149 15.87 11.49 -4.30
CA ALA A 149 16.48 11.56 -2.98
C ALA A 149 17.98 11.19 -3.03
N ALA A 150 18.33 10.11 -3.73
CA ALA A 150 19.73 9.67 -3.86
C ALA A 150 20.61 10.74 -4.54
N LEU A 151 20.11 11.37 -5.61
CA LEU A 151 20.83 12.43 -6.33
C LEU A 151 20.95 13.74 -5.54
N TYR A 152 20.04 14.00 -4.60
CA TYR A 152 20.08 15.20 -3.78
C TYR A 152 21.07 15.09 -2.62
N PHE A 153 21.24 13.89 -2.05
CA PHE A 153 22.10 13.65 -0.88
C PHE A 153 23.52 13.17 -1.20
N TYR A 154 23.83 12.89 -2.47
CA TYR A 154 25.17 12.58 -2.97
C TYR A 154 25.87 13.85 -3.46
#